data_AF-A0A7C1BFR9-F1
#
_entry.id   AF-A0A7C1BFR9-F1
#
_cell.length_a   1.000
_cell.length_b   1.000
_cell.length_c   1.000
_cell.angle_alpha   90.00
_cell.angle_beta   90.00
_cell.angle_gamma   90.00
#
_symmetry.space_group_name_H-M   'P 1'
#
loop_
_entity.id
_entity.type
_entity.pdbx_description
1 polymer ?
#
loop_
_entity_poly.entity_id
_entity_poly.type
_entity_poly.pdbx_seq_one_letter_code
_entity_poly.pdbx_strand_id
1 'polypeptide(L)'
;WTGDGTADATGYIVFNEFGRVVSSGITSGGSGDTIDLPGDADIVIPSTGEPRFYEADDTSNFYVAEFTSPRYVTSVQVYDTLGRSYNLYLEFIRLGKYGSFDNAWVWRAYTDTGETIEYVNASGSTEFAPGQPYIGGLLEFDTAGKLSAMWGVYDSGGTMGVDTTNELKTIQFDASHNGDGEVRITIDFTSMTQYASPHSAAVTYQNGNAEGTLQSFAINENGEIIGTFSNGLTDILGKIALSVFNNPAGLEEVGNSLYVQSPNSGIPQIGAAGTGGRGTIIPGVLEMSNVDLAEEFTRMIIAQRGFQANARVITTSDTILGELVNIVRR
;
A
#
# COMPACT_ATOMS: atom_id res chain seq x y z
N TRP A 1 39.38 -7.70 29.29
CA TRP A 1 38.62 -7.81 28.03
C TRP A 1 39.34 -8.82 27.15
N THR A 2 38.80 -10.04 27.10
CA THR A 2 39.16 -11.13 26.18
C THR A 2 38.45 -10.84 24.85
N GLY A 3 39.04 -10.73 23.65
CA GLY A 3 40.16 -11.46 23.11
C GLY A 3 39.62 -12.58 22.19
N ASP A 4 39.06 -12.26 21.03
CA ASP A 4 38.92 -13.21 19.92
C ASP A 4 39.98 -12.91 18.85
N GLY A 5 41.24 -13.04 19.28
CA GLY A 5 42.35 -13.23 18.37
C GLY A 5 42.12 -14.48 17.54
N THR A 6 41.60 -14.29 16.34
CA THR A 6 42.00 -15.09 15.18
C THR A 6 42.96 -14.22 14.38
N ALA A 7 44.22 -14.27 14.83
CA ALA A 7 45.34 -13.78 14.05
C ALA A 7 45.55 -14.77 12.91
N ASP A 8 44.82 -14.52 11.83
CA ASP A 8 45.18 -15.05 10.52
C ASP A 8 46.52 -14.40 10.17
N ALA A 9 47.48 -15.16 9.63
CA ALA A 9 48.86 -14.72 9.35
C ALA A 9 48.99 -13.63 8.26
N THR A 10 47.90 -12.90 8.00
CA THR A 10 47.83 -11.78 7.09
C THR A 10 47.86 -10.50 7.91
N GLY A 11 48.91 -9.70 7.73
CA GLY A 11 49.05 -8.43 8.41
C GLY A 11 47.83 -7.52 8.23
N TYR A 12 47.57 -6.67 9.22
CA TYR A 12 46.47 -5.70 9.18
C TYR A 12 46.98 -4.26 9.23
N ILE A 13 46.29 -3.33 8.57
CA ILE A 13 46.46 -1.88 8.74
C ILE A 13 45.07 -1.29 9.02
N VAL A 14 44.96 -0.59 10.15
CA VAL A 14 43.78 0.14 10.59
C VAL A 14 44.03 1.62 10.38
N PHE A 15 43.18 2.26 9.58
CA PHE A 15 43.19 3.71 9.35
C PHE A 15 42.17 4.41 10.26
N ASN A 16 42.45 5.64 10.66
CA ASN A 16 41.48 6.54 11.25
C ASN A 16 40.74 7.34 10.18
N GLU A 17 39.81 8.16 10.65
CA GLU A 17 38.94 9.03 9.86
C GLU A 17 39.64 10.01 8.91
N PHE A 18 40.93 10.27 9.09
CA PHE A 18 41.72 11.16 8.24
C PHE A 18 42.66 10.40 7.28
N GLY A 19 42.50 9.07 7.16
CA GLY A 19 43.38 8.23 6.36
C GLY A 19 44.75 8.00 7.00
N ARG A 20 44.93 8.34 8.29
CA ARG A 20 46.15 8.09 9.04
C ARG A 20 46.11 6.72 9.68
N VAL A 21 47.23 6.01 9.65
CA VAL A 21 47.34 4.69 10.28
C VAL A 21 47.31 4.84 11.81
N VAL A 22 46.37 4.15 12.46
CA VAL A 22 46.21 4.13 13.93
C VAL A 22 46.64 2.82 14.57
N SER A 23 46.62 1.73 13.81
CA SER A 23 47.20 0.47 14.24
C SER A 23 47.64 -0.29 13.00
N SER A 24 48.84 -0.85 13.01
CA SER A 24 49.26 -1.79 11.99
C SER A 24 49.93 -2.97 12.67
N GLY A 25 49.68 -4.15 12.13
CA GLY A 25 50.29 -5.39 12.56
C GLY A 25 50.61 -6.19 11.32
N ILE A 26 51.62 -5.77 10.56
CA ILE A 26 52.17 -6.56 9.46
C ILE A 26 53.31 -7.40 10.03
N THR A 27 53.05 -8.70 10.17
CA THR A 27 54.11 -9.68 10.50
C THR A 27 54.55 -10.32 9.19
N SER A 28 55.70 -9.89 8.66
CA SER A 28 56.41 -10.68 7.65
C SER A 28 57.11 -11.83 8.38
N GLY A 29 57.09 -13.03 7.78
CA GLY A 29 57.59 -14.28 8.39
C GLY A 29 59.11 -14.36 8.61
N GLY A 30 59.82 -13.25 8.76
CA GLY A 30 61.25 -13.17 9.00
C GLY A 30 61.56 -12.30 10.21
N SER A 31 62.46 -12.76 11.07
CA SER A 31 62.91 -12.04 12.27
C SER A 31 63.53 -10.68 11.91
N GLY A 32 62.83 -9.58 12.17
CA GLY A 32 63.47 -8.26 12.36
C GLY A 32 62.89 -7.05 11.63
N ASP A 33 62.03 -7.20 10.62
CA ASP A 33 61.55 -6.04 9.85
C ASP A 33 60.12 -5.65 10.24
N THR A 34 60.03 -4.71 11.19
CA THR A 34 58.80 -3.98 11.49
C THR A 34 58.70 -2.79 10.52
N ILE A 35 57.63 -2.70 9.74
CA ILE A 35 57.30 -1.47 8.99
C ILE A 35 56.71 -0.48 9.99
N ASP A 36 57.54 0.41 10.54
CA ASP A 36 57.09 1.55 11.35
C ASP A 36 56.65 2.68 10.40
N LEU A 37 55.34 2.90 10.29
CA LEU A 37 54.81 4.11 9.69
C LEU A 37 54.88 5.21 10.76
N PRO A 38 55.71 6.27 10.59
CA PRO A 38 55.79 7.34 11.58
C PRO A 38 54.40 7.95 11.78
N GLY A 39 54.10 8.44 12.99
CA GLY A 39 52.75 8.87 13.41
C GLY A 39 52.09 10.00 12.62
N ASP A 40 52.73 10.48 11.55
CA ASP A 40 52.26 11.50 10.61
C ASP A 40 52.36 11.08 9.13
N ALA A 41 52.56 9.79 8.83
CA ALA A 41 52.53 9.29 7.46
C ALA A 41 51.09 9.28 6.92
N ASP A 42 50.80 10.19 5.98
CA ASP A 42 49.53 10.21 5.25
C ASP A 42 49.63 9.25 4.06
N ILE A 43 48.77 8.22 4.04
CA ILE A 43 48.61 7.35 2.87
C ILE A 43 47.46 7.93 2.03
N VAL A 44 47.81 8.57 0.92
CA VAL A 44 46.85 9.12 -0.02
C VAL A 44 46.35 8.00 -0.94
N ILE A 45 45.09 7.60 -0.78
CA ILE A 45 44.42 6.69 -1.73
C ILE A 45 44.08 7.52 -2.99
N PRO A 46 44.52 7.12 -4.18
CA PRO A 46 44.25 7.88 -5.40
C PRO A 46 42.75 7.86 -5.73
N SER A 47 42.21 8.99 -6.20
CA SER A 47 40.81 9.13 -6.59
C SER A 47 40.46 8.41 -7.91
N THR A 48 41.47 7.93 -8.64
CA THR A 48 41.34 7.04 -9.80
C THR A 48 42.55 6.09 -9.88
N GLY A 49 42.32 4.84 -10.29
CA GLY A 49 43.34 3.79 -10.34
C GLY A 49 43.37 2.92 -9.09
N GLU A 50 44.02 1.76 -9.19
CA GLU A 50 44.12 0.82 -8.07
C GLU A 50 45.30 1.21 -7.16
N PRO A 51 45.13 1.22 -5.83
CA PRO A 51 46.24 1.42 -4.91
C PRO A 51 47.23 0.26 -5.05
N ARG A 52 48.48 0.61 -5.38
CA ARG A 52 49.60 -0.33 -5.54
C ARG A 52 50.60 -0.13 -4.43
N PHE A 53 50.95 -1.23 -3.75
CA PHE A 53 52.05 -1.27 -2.80
C PHE A 53 53.24 -1.88 -3.51
N TYR A 54 54.32 -1.11 -3.65
CA TYR A 54 55.58 -1.56 -4.24
C TYR A 54 56.51 -2.06 -3.14
N GLU A 55 57.31 -3.07 -3.42
CA GLU A 55 58.50 -3.31 -2.61
C GLU A 55 59.47 -2.14 -2.79
N ALA A 56 60.08 -1.67 -1.71
CA ALA A 56 60.99 -0.52 -1.75
C ALA A 56 62.18 -0.74 -2.70
N ASP A 57 62.58 -2.00 -2.87
CA ASP A 57 63.76 -2.40 -3.66
C ASP A 57 63.41 -2.91 -5.07
N ASP A 58 62.12 -3.11 -5.37
CA ASP A 58 61.66 -3.55 -6.70
C ASP A 58 60.32 -2.93 -7.06
N THR A 59 60.36 -1.87 -7.87
CA THR A 59 59.16 -1.17 -8.37
C THR A 59 58.38 -1.96 -9.43
N SER A 60 58.90 -3.11 -9.87
CA SER A 60 58.19 -4.05 -10.75
C SER A 60 57.39 -5.10 -9.98
N ASN A 61 57.69 -5.31 -8.70
CA ASN A 61 56.92 -6.16 -7.79
C ASN A 61 55.92 -5.31 -7.01
N PHE A 62 54.63 -5.46 -7.32
CA PHE A 62 53.55 -4.71 -6.66
C PHE A 62 52.39 -5.60 -6.26
N TYR A 63 51.77 -5.27 -5.13
CA TYR A 63 50.48 -5.82 -4.73
C TYR A 63 49.37 -4.80 -5.03
N VAL A 64 48.34 -5.26 -5.74
CA VAL A 64 47.13 -4.46 -6.01
C VAL A 64 46.13 -4.74 -4.89
N ALA A 65 45.77 -3.71 -4.13
CA ALA A 65 44.66 -3.81 -3.20
C ALA A 65 43.35 -3.45 -3.93
N GLU A 66 42.52 -4.45 -4.21
CA GLU A 66 41.14 -4.21 -4.64
C GLU A 66 40.26 -3.95 -3.41
N PHE A 67 39.80 -2.71 -3.24
CA PHE A 67 38.77 -2.39 -2.26
C PHE A 67 37.44 -2.15 -2.98
N THR A 68 36.53 -3.11 -2.86
CA THR A 68 35.13 -2.92 -3.27
C THR A 68 34.30 -2.68 -2.02
N SER A 69 33.68 -1.50 -1.92
CA SER A 69 32.71 -1.23 -0.85
C SER A 69 31.59 -2.27 -0.89
N PRO A 70 31.16 -2.81 0.26
CA PRO A 70 30.02 -3.72 0.32
C PRO A 70 28.80 -3.05 -0.33
N ARG A 71 28.23 -3.72 -1.34
CA ARG A 71 27.01 -3.30 -2.03
C ARG A 71 25.91 -4.33 -1.78
N TYR A 72 24.70 -3.86 -1.60
CA TYR A 72 23.52 -4.70 -1.42
C TYR A 72 22.40 -4.20 -2.32
N VAL A 73 21.76 -5.10 -3.06
CA VAL A 73 20.66 -4.75 -3.96
C VAL A 73 19.43 -5.56 -3.58
N THR A 74 18.29 -4.89 -3.49
CA THR A 74 16.98 -5.52 -3.37
C THR A 74 16.07 -4.97 -4.46
N SER A 75 15.03 -5.72 -4.81
CA SER A 75 14.07 -5.33 -5.83
C SER A 75 12.64 -5.42 -5.31
N VAL A 76 11.79 -4.51 -5.77
CA VAL A 76 10.35 -4.54 -5.52
C VAL A 76 9.60 -4.15 -6.79
N GLN A 77 8.48 -4.81 -7.05
CA GLN A 77 7.58 -4.40 -8.12
C GLN A 77 6.69 -3.26 -7.62
N VAL A 78 6.73 -2.14 -8.34
CA VAL A 78 5.92 -0.94 -8.07
C VAL A 78 4.98 -0.70 -9.24
N TYR A 79 3.96 0.15 -9.04
CA TYR A 79 2.93 0.39 -10.04
C TYR A 79 2.78 1.88 -10.33
N ASP A 80 2.54 2.23 -11.60
CA ASP A 80 2.16 3.59 -12.00
C ASP A 80 0.67 3.87 -11.75
N THR A 81 0.21 5.07 -12.10
CA THR A 81 -1.19 5.45 -11.84
C THR A 81 -2.19 4.74 -12.77
N LEU A 82 -1.69 4.16 -13.86
CA LEU A 82 -2.45 3.32 -14.79
C LEU A 82 -2.39 1.83 -14.42
N GLY A 83 -1.69 1.46 -13.34
CA GLY A 83 -1.57 0.09 -12.86
C GLY A 83 -0.56 -0.78 -13.63
N ARG A 84 0.32 -0.18 -14.43
CA ARG A 84 1.45 -0.91 -15.04
C ARG A 84 2.56 -1.13 -14.01
N SER A 85 3.19 -2.28 -14.10
CA SER A 85 4.26 -2.67 -13.17
C SER A 85 5.64 -2.25 -13.65
N TYR A 86 6.48 -1.78 -12.72
CA TYR A 86 7.90 -1.50 -12.92
C TYR A 86 8.71 -2.25 -11.86
N ASN A 87 9.87 -2.81 -12.23
CA ASN A 87 10.76 -3.43 -11.24
C ASN A 87 11.75 -2.39 -10.74
N LEU A 88 11.56 -1.93 -9.50
CA LEU A 88 12.43 -0.98 -8.84
C LEU A 88 13.54 -1.72 -8.09
N TYR A 89 14.79 -1.44 -8.43
CA TYR A 89 15.96 -1.90 -7.71
C TYR A 89 16.44 -0.80 -6.77
N LEU A 90 16.64 -1.17 -5.51
CA LEU A 90 17.27 -0.33 -4.49
C LEU A 90 18.65 -0.89 -4.21
N GLU A 91 19.67 -0.10 -4.50
CA GLU A 91 21.06 -0.41 -4.20
C GLU A 91 21.54 0.41 -3.02
N PHE A 92 22.18 -0.26 -2.06
CA PHE A 92 22.79 0.32 -0.88
C PHE A 92 24.30 0.07 -0.91
N ILE A 93 25.08 1.11 -0.69
CA ILE A 93 26.54 1.08 -0.68
C ILE A 93 27.01 1.60 0.67
N ARG A 94 27.78 0.79 1.40
CA ARG A 94 28.33 1.20 2.69
C ARG A 94 29.45 2.22 2.48
N LEU A 95 29.33 3.39 3.11
CA LEU A 95 30.41 4.37 3.21
C LEU A 95 31.25 4.16 4.48
N GLY A 96 30.63 3.66 5.55
CA GLY A 96 31.27 3.65 6.86
C GLY A 96 31.26 5.07 7.41
N LYS A 97 32.42 5.74 7.40
CA LYS A 97 32.54 7.13 7.85
C LYS A 97 32.57 8.10 6.66
N TYR A 98 31.74 9.13 6.70
CA TYR A 98 31.73 10.21 5.72
C TYR A 98 31.51 11.56 6.42
N GLY A 99 32.49 12.46 6.38
CA GLY A 99 32.39 13.73 7.11
C GLY A 99 32.10 13.51 8.60
N SER A 100 30.94 14.00 9.07
CA SER A 100 30.47 13.85 10.46
C SER A 100 29.67 12.56 10.72
N PHE A 101 29.40 11.73 9.70
CA PHE A 101 28.60 10.51 9.83
C PHE A 101 29.51 9.31 10.06
N ASP A 102 29.34 8.58 11.16
CA ASP A 102 30.17 7.41 11.51
C ASP A 102 29.65 6.08 10.92
N ASN A 103 28.34 5.98 10.68
CA ASN A 103 27.68 4.81 10.09
C ASN A 103 26.74 5.24 8.96
N ALA A 104 27.31 5.54 7.80
CA ALA A 104 26.58 6.01 6.63
C ALA A 104 26.49 4.96 5.52
N TRP A 105 25.31 4.89 4.89
CA TRP A 105 25.05 4.14 3.67
C TRP A 105 24.47 5.07 2.61
N VAL A 106 24.97 5.00 1.39
CA VAL A 106 24.31 5.65 0.26
C VAL A 106 23.32 4.67 -0.34
N TRP A 107 22.14 5.15 -0.69
CA TRP A 107 21.18 4.39 -1.46
C TRP A 107 20.88 5.10 -2.77
N ARG A 108 20.65 4.30 -3.81
CA ARG A 108 20.15 4.76 -5.11
C ARG A 108 19.11 3.78 -5.64
N ALA A 109 18.20 4.31 -6.43
CA ALA A 109 17.17 3.54 -7.09
C ALA A 109 17.36 3.58 -8.62
N TYR A 110 16.99 2.50 -9.28
CA TYR A 110 16.90 2.42 -10.74
C TYR A 110 15.84 1.38 -11.12
N THR A 111 15.29 1.51 -12.32
CA THR A 111 14.33 0.54 -12.88
C THR A 111 15.04 -0.40 -13.85
N ASP A 112 14.43 -1.53 -14.18
CA ASP A 112 14.88 -2.41 -15.27
C ASP A 112 14.73 -1.77 -16.66
N THR A 113 13.70 -0.94 -16.81
CA THR A 113 13.36 -0.23 -18.05
C THR A 113 14.21 1.01 -18.31
N GLY A 114 14.96 1.49 -17.32
CA GLY A 114 15.99 2.52 -17.48
C GLY A 114 15.48 3.96 -17.41
N GLU A 115 14.31 4.20 -16.83
CA GLU A 115 13.83 5.55 -16.53
C GLU A 115 14.80 6.29 -15.61
N THR A 116 14.99 7.59 -15.87
CA THR A 116 15.77 8.45 -14.99
C THR A 116 15.02 8.63 -13.68
N ILE A 117 15.64 8.17 -12.58
CA ILE A 117 15.14 8.42 -11.23
C ILE A 117 15.63 9.78 -10.74
N GLU A 118 14.70 10.63 -10.35
CA GLU A 118 14.96 11.86 -9.61
C GLU A 118 14.59 11.67 -8.14
N TYR A 119 15.35 12.27 -7.25
CA TYR A 119 15.11 12.17 -5.81
C TYR A 119 14.47 13.46 -5.31
N VAL A 120 13.38 13.33 -4.58
CA VAL A 120 12.57 14.46 -4.10
C VAL A 120 12.73 14.58 -2.60
N ASN A 121 13.12 15.76 -2.13
CA ASN A 121 13.20 16.06 -0.71
C ASN A 121 11.80 16.33 -0.10
N ALA A 122 11.75 16.49 1.22
CA ALA A 122 10.50 16.75 1.94
C ALA A 122 9.76 18.04 1.52
N SER A 123 10.43 19.02 0.90
CA SER A 123 9.81 20.25 0.39
C SER A 123 9.33 20.15 -1.06
N GLY A 124 9.53 19.00 -1.71
CA GLY A 124 9.11 18.76 -3.09
C GLY A 124 10.13 19.18 -4.15
N SER A 125 11.36 19.54 -3.75
CA SER A 125 12.45 19.87 -4.69
C SER A 125 13.22 18.64 -5.11
N THR A 126 13.58 18.56 -6.38
CA THR A 126 14.50 17.56 -6.95
C THR A 126 15.97 18.00 -6.92
N GLU A 127 16.20 19.26 -6.54
CA GLU A 127 17.52 19.87 -6.48
C GLU A 127 17.82 20.40 -5.07
N PHE A 128 19.08 20.27 -4.66
CA PHE A 128 19.59 20.92 -3.44
C PHE A 128 19.71 22.44 -3.66
N ALA A 129 20.24 22.82 -4.82
CA ALA A 129 20.40 24.19 -5.28
C ALA A 129 20.25 24.22 -6.82
N PRO A 130 19.97 25.39 -7.43
CA PRO A 130 19.75 25.48 -8.87
C PRO A 130 20.86 24.82 -9.70
N GLY A 131 20.50 23.77 -10.46
CA GLY A 131 21.45 23.00 -11.28
C GLY A 131 22.27 21.95 -10.52
N GLN A 132 21.91 21.66 -9.26
CA GLN A 132 22.49 20.60 -8.44
C GLN A 132 21.40 19.59 -8.06
N PRO A 133 21.07 18.64 -8.95
CA PRO A 133 20.10 17.60 -8.65
C PRO A 133 20.61 16.68 -7.55
N TYR A 134 19.68 16.13 -6.77
CA TYR A 134 20.00 15.02 -5.90
C TYR A 134 20.33 13.78 -6.75
N ILE A 135 21.40 13.07 -6.41
CA ILE A 135 21.92 11.89 -7.12
C ILE A 135 21.69 10.58 -6.34
N GLY A 136 21.14 10.68 -5.13
CA GLY A 136 20.89 9.56 -4.23
C GLY A 136 20.46 10.07 -2.86
N GLY A 137 20.32 9.15 -1.91
CA GLY A 137 20.14 9.48 -0.51
C GLY A 137 21.19 8.83 0.38
N LEU A 138 21.35 9.35 1.58
CA LEU A 138 22.24 8.84 2.62
C LEU A 138 21.41 8.42 3.82
N LEU A 139 21.61 7.19 4.29
CA LEU A 139 21.05 6.65 5.51
C LEU A 139 22.12 6.74 6.61
N GLU A 140 21.79 7.43 7.69
CA GLU A 140 22.64 7.57 8.86
C GLU A 140 22.11 6.65 9.97
N PHE A 141 22.98 5.81 10.53
CA PHE A 141 22.67 4.96 11.67
C PHE A 141 23.36 5.46 12.94
N ASP A 142 22.67 5.36 14.07
CA ASP A 142 23.27 5.64 15.37
C ASP A 142 24.24 4.53 15.81
N THR A 143 24.90 4.73 16.95
CA THR A 143 25.84 3.75 17.52
C THR A 143 25.15 2.46 18.00
N ALA A 144 23.83 2.46 18.16
CA ALA A 144 23.03 1.29 18.48
C ALA A 144 22.55 0.52 17.22
N GLY A 145 22.85 1.03 16.01
CA GLY A 145 22.48 0.42 14.74
C GLY A 145 21.06 0.76 14.27
N LYS A 146 20.39 1.74 14.88
CA LYS A 146 19.07 2.22 14.44
C LYS A 146 19.23 3.35 13.42
N LEU A 147 18.32 3.42 12.43
CA LEU A 147 18.26 4.56 11.52
C LEU A 147 17.98 5.85 12.32
N SER A 148 18.90 6.80 12.21
CA SER A 148 18.87 8.11 12.87
C SER A 148 18.27 9.16 11.93
N ALA A 149 18.74 9.21 10.69
CA ALA A 149 18.31 10.21 9.72
C ALA A 149 18.47 9.74 8.27
N MET A 150 17.80 10.45 7.37
CA MET A 150 17.86 10.24 5.94
C MET A 150 18.12 11.57 5.24
N TRP A 151 19.18 11.64 4.46
CA TRP A 151 19.68 12.87 3.87
C TRP A 151 19.74 12.78 2.36
N GLY A 152 19.68 13.92 1.67
CA GLY A 152 19.89 13.98 0.23
C GLY A 152 21.37 14.02 -0.12
N VAL A 153 21.77 13.33 -1.18
CA VAL A 153 23.14 13.40 -1.72
C VAL A 153 23.09 14.16 -3.04
N TYR A 154 24.00 15.10 -3.26
CA TYR A 154 24.11 15.88 -4.49
C TYR A 154 25.55 15.90 -5.01
N ASP A 155 25.74 16.22 -6.29
CA ASP A 155 27.07 16.51 -6.84
C ASP A 155 27.33 18.03 -6.84
N SER A 156 28.54 18.39 -6.42
CA SER A 156 29.04 19.76 -6.41
C SER A 156 30.36 19.83 -7.16
N GLY A 157 30.29 19.74 -8.49
CA GLY A 157 31.46 19.85 -9.37
C GLY A 157 32.41 18.66 -9.24
N GLY A 158 31.89 17.43 -9.17
CA GLY A 158 32.67 16.21 -9.02
C GLY A 158 32.99 15.84 -7.57
N THR A 159 32.45 16.58 -6.60
CA THR A 159 32.53 16.25 -5.17
C THR A 159 31.14 15.99 -4.63
N MET A 160 30.98 14.85 -3.96
CA MET A 160 29.71 14.48 -3.33
C MET A 160 29.42 15.41 -2.14
N GLY A 161 28.21 15.92 -2.04
CA GLY A 161 27.70 16.70 -0.92
C GLY A 161 26.50 16.00 -0.27
N VAL A 162 26.23 16.33 1.00
CA VAL A 162 25.06 15.81 1.74
C VAL A 162 24.24 16.99 2.24
N ASP A 163 22.95 16.98 1.93
CA ASP A 163 21.98 17.94 2.45
C ASP A 163 21.42 17.44 3.78
N THR A 164 21.86 18.07 4.87
CA THR A 164 21.41 17.78 6.24
C THR A 164 20.21 18.62 6.67
N THR A 165 19.58 19.34 5.76
CA THR A 165 18.46 20.26 6.05
C THR A 165 17.12 19.58 5.82
N ASN A 166 17.01 18.78 4.76
CA ASN A 166 15.77 18.14 4.35
C ASN A 166 15.92 16.63 4.29
N GLU A 167 14.89 15.92 4.74
CA GLU A 167 14.81 14.47 4.59
C GLU A 167 14.60 14.09 3.12
N LEU A 168 15.32 13.09 2.63
CA LEU A 168 15.19 12.58 1.27
C LEU A 168 14.79 11.10 1.28
N LYS A 169 13.52 10.85 0.96
CA LYS A 169 12.90 9.52 0.97
C LYS A 169 11.98 9.23 -0.22
N THR A 170 11.74 10.23 -1.06
CA THR A 170 10.84 10.11 -2.19
C THR A 170 11.67 10.05 -3.47
N ILE A 171 11.28 9.17 -4.37
CA ILE A 171 11.78 9.12 -5.75
C ILE A 171 10.65 9.50 -6.70
N GLN A 172 11.02 9.99 -7.88
CA GLN A 172 10.10 10.17 -8.98
C GLN A 172 10.74 9.76 -10.30
N PHE A 173 9.93 9.32 -11.25
CA PHE A 173 10.36 9.06 -12.62
C PHE A 173 9.24 9.38 -13.60
N ASP A 174 9.61 9.72 -14.83
CA ASP A 174 8.67 10.06 -15.90
C ASP A 174 8.20 8.80 -16.65
N ALA A 175 6.90 8.50 -16.54
CA ALA A 175 6.24 7.41 -17.25
C ALA A 175 5.46 7.89 -18.50
N SER A 176 5.74 9.09 -19.02
CA SER A 176 5.08 9.68 -20.20
C SER A 176 5.17 8.83 -21.46
N HIS A 177 6.27 8.11 -21.65
CA HIS A 177 6.46 7.15 -22.74
C HIS A 177 5.41 6.03 -22.75
N ASN A 178 4.82 5.76 -21.58
CA ASN A 178 3.78 4.77 -21.36
C ASN A 178 2.36 5.37 -21.33
N GLY A 179 2.23 6.69 -21.48
CA GLY A 179 0.96 7.41 -21.48
C GLY A 179 0.47 7.85 -20.09
N ASP A 180 1.30 7.69 -19.05
CA ASP A 180 1.07 8.28 -17.72
C ASP A 180 1.86 9.61 -17.57
N GLY A 181 1.92 10.19 -16.38
CA GLY A 181 2.78 11.32 -16.04
C GLY A 181 3.94 10.95 -15.11
N GLU A 182 4.28 11.87 -14.20
CA GLU A 182 5.28 11.63 -13.16
C GLU A 182 4.74 10.66 -12.10
N VAL A 183 5.45 9.54 -11.90
CA VAL A 183 5.16 8.59 -10.84
C VAL A 183 6.02 8.93 -9.63
N ARG A 184 5.38 9.19 -8.48
CA ARG A 184 6.06 9.48 -7.21
C ARG A 184 5.93 8.32 -6.24
N ILE A 185 7.05 7.89 -5.68
CA ILE A 185 7.11 6.78 -4.72
C ILE A 185 7.88 7.23 -3.49
N THR A 186 7.25 7.16 -2.33
CA THR A 186 7.90 7.39 -1.04
C THR A 186 8.37 6.06 -0.47
N ILE A 187 9.66 5.98 -0.17
CA ILE A 187 10.30 4.78 0.39
C ILE A 187 10.48 5.00 1.89
N ASP A 188 9.99 4.06 2.70
CA ASP A 188 10.15 4.10 4.15
C ASP A 188 11.27 3.14 4.58
N PHE A 189 12.37 3.70 5.10
CA PHE A 189 13.50 2.94 5.63
C PHE A 189 13.51 2.88 7.16
N THR A 190 12.50 3.40 7.86
CA THR A 190 12.51 3.54 9.33
C THR A 190 12.71 2.22 10.10
N SER A 191 12.38 1.09 9.49
CA SER A 191 12.59 -0.25 10.05
C SER A 191 13.97 -0.85 9.74
N MET A 192 14.82 -0.17 8.97
CA MET A 192 16.19 -0.62 8.69
C MET A 192 17.07 -0.51 9.92
N THR A 193 17.96 -1.49 10.06
CA THR A 193 18.99 -1.52 11.12
C THR A 193 20.33 -1.91 10.53
N GLN A 194 21.41 -1.51 11.21
CA GLN A 194 22.77 -1.86 10.88
C GLN A 194 23.40 -2.64 12.05
N TYR A 195 23.68 -3.92 11.81
CA TYR A 195 24.42 -4.78 12.75
C TYR A 195 25.53 -5.54 12.03
N ALA A 196 26.51 -6.04 12.79
CA ALA A 196 27.60 -6.87 12.28
C ALA A 196 27.15 -8.32 12.06
N SER A 197 26.22 -8.53 11.13
CA SER A 197 25.62 -9.83 10.77
C SER A 197 25.47 -9.93 9.25
N PRO A 198 25.35 -11.14 8.65
CA PRO A 198 24.96 -11.28 7.25
C PRO A 198 23.71 -10.45 6.94
N HIS A 199 23.79 -9.69 5.85
CA HIS A 199 22.85 -8.64 5.51
C HIS A 199 21.57 -9.23 4.89
N SER A 200 20.42 -8.66 5.25
CA SER A 200 19.15 -8.89 4.56
C SER A 200 18.33 -7.60 4.59
N ALA A 201 18.19 -6.94 3.46
CA ALA A 201 17.23 -5.86 3.27
C ALA A 201 16.18 -6.32 2.27
N ALA A 202 14.92 -6.35 2.70
CA ALA A 202 13.79 -6.76 1.88
C ALA A 202 12.69 -5.73 2.02
N VAL A 203 11.97 -5.47 0.93
CA VAL A 203 10.76 -4.65 0.98
C VAL A 203 9.64 -5.55 1.46
N THR A 204 9.03 -5.20 2.59
CA THR A 204 8.01 -6.02 3.25
C THR A 204 6.59 -5.64 2.85
N TYR A 205 6.38 -4.40 2.40
CA TYR A 205 5.07 -3.86 2.09
C TYR A 205 5.16 -2.80 0.99
N GLN A 206 4.14 -2.76 0.13
CA GLN A 206 3.90 -1.69 -0.85
C GLN A 206 2.39 -1.53 -1.04
N ASN A 207 1.94 -0.32 -1.37
CA ASN A 207 0.53 0.04 -1.48
C ASN A 207 0.03 0.21 -2.93
N GLY A 208 0.88 -0.02 -3.93
CA GLY A 208 0.51 -0.02 -5.34
C GLY A 208 -0.16 -1.33 -5.75
N ASN A 209 -1.00 -1.29 -6.79
CA ASN A 209 -1.68 -2.47 -7.30
C ASN A 209 -1.76 -2.41 -8.81
N ALA A 210 -1.75 -3.58 -9.44
CA ALA A 210 -2.03 -3.69 -10.86
C ALA A 210 -3.47 -3.26 -11.17
N GLU A 211 -3.71 -2.88 -12.42
CA GLU A 211 -5.08 -2.66 -12.91
C GLU A 211 -5.96 -3.89 -12.64
N GLY A 212 -7.14 -3.65 -12.08
CA GLY A 212 -8.12 -4.67 -11.73
C GLY A 212 -9.41 -4.48 -12.50
N THR A 213 -9.86 -5.53 -13.19
CA THR A 213 -11.22 -5.58 -13.75
C THR A 213 -12.15 -6.29 -12.76
N LEU A 214 -13.41 -5.85 -12.68
CA LEU A 214 -14.41 -6.49 -11.81
C LEU A 214 -14.68 -7.92 -12.31
N GLN A 215 -14.40 -8.91 -11.47
CA GLN A 215 -14.64 -10.33 -11.79
C GLN A 215 -15.96 -10.85 -11.25
N SER A 216 -16.29 -10.47 -10.02
CA SER A 216 -17.52 -10.87 -9.36
C SER A 216 -17.97 -9.81 -8.38
N PHE A 217 -19.24 -9.86 -7.99
CA PHE A 217 -19.75 -9.07 -6.88
C PHE A 217 -20.59 -9.94 -5.96
N ALA A 218 -20.65 -9.56 -4.70
CA ALA A 218 -21.51 -10.15 -3.68
C ALA A 218 -22.20 -9.03 -2.91
N ILE A 219 -23.37 -9.34 -2.33
CA ILE A 219 -24.10 -8.42 -1.47
C ILE A 219 -24.05 -8.98 -0.06
N ASN A 220 -23.65 -8.18 0.92
CA ASN A 220 -23.66 -8.59 2.33
C ASN A 220 -24.99 -8.25 3.03
N GLU A 221 -25.12 -8.69 4.29
CA GLU A 221 -26.35 -8.47 5.07
C GLU A 221 -26.65 -6.99 5.39
N ASN A 222 -25.61 -6.15 5.36
CA ASN A 222 -25.69 -4.71 5.53
C ASN A 222 -26.14 -3.99 4.24
N GLY A 223 -26.33 -4.73 3.14
CA GLY A 223 -26.69 -4.21 1.83
C GLY A 223 -25.52 -3.61 1.05
N GLU A 224 -24.29 -3.86 1.44
CA GLU A 224 -23.10 -3.40 0.71
C GLU A 224 -22.81 -4.35 -0.44
N ILE A 225 -22.59 -3.75 -1.61
CA ILE A 225 -22.23 -4.45 -2.84
C ILE A 225 -20.70 -4.47 -2.88
N ILE A 226 -20.13 -5.63 -2.63
CA ILE A 226 -18.68 -5.85 -2.58
C ILE A 226 -18.25 -6.44 -3.92
N GLY A 227 -17.38 -5.74 -4.64
CA GLY A 227 -16.75 -6.20 -5.86
C GLY A 227 -15.43 -6.91 -5.56
N THR A 228 -15.16 -8.01 -6.25
CA THR A 228 -13.87 -8.69 -6.28
C THR A 228 -13.23 -8.48 -7.65
N PHE A 229 -11.99 -8.02 -7.65
CA PHE A 229 -11.27 -7.62 -8.86
C PHE A 229 -10.18 -8.63 -9.24
N SER A 230 -9.76 -8.61 -10.51
CA SER A 230 -8.74 -9.51 -11.05
C SER A 230 -7.36 -9.36 -10.42
N ASN A 231 -7.09 -8.22 -9.77
CA ASN A 231 -5.86 -7.97 -9.02
C ASN A 231 -5.91 -8.49 -7.58
N GLY A 232 -6.97 -9.24 -7.20
CA GLY A 232 -7.13 -9.83 -5.88
C GLY A 232 -7.67 -8.87 -4.81
N LEU A 233 -7.92 -7.61 -5.16
CA LEU A 233 -8.52 -6.64 -4.25
C LEU A 233 -10.04 -6.80 -4.19
N THR A 234 -10.60 -6.33 -3.09
CA THR A 234 -12.04 -6.18 -2.90
C THR A 234 -12.37 -4.75 -2.53
N ASP A 235 -13.43 -4.19 -3.13
CA ASP A 235 -13.89 -2.83 -2.82
C ASP A 235 -15.42 -2.78 -2.70
N ILE A 236 -15.92 -1.80 -1.96
CA ILE A 236 -17.35 -1.54 -1.81
C ILE A 236 -17.80 -0.65 -2.97
N LEU A 237 -18.52 -1.26 -3.93
CA LEU A 237 -19.02 -0.58 -5.12
C LEU A 237 -20.23 0.32 -4.81
N GLY A 238 -20.97 0.00 -3.76
CA GLY A 238 -22.17 0.74 -3.38
C GLY A 238 -22.92 0.09 -2.23
N LYS A 239 -24.05 0.69 -1.87
CA LYS A 239 -24.90 0.23 -0.77
C LYS A 239 -26.37 0.38 -1.12
N ILE A 240 -27.16 -0.66 -0.83
CA ILE A 240 -28.60 -0.67 -1.00
C ILE A 240 -29.23 0.16 0.11
N ALA A 241 -29.97 1.20 -0.27
CA ALA A 241 -30.73 2.01 0.66
C ALA A 241 -32.11 1.38 0.91
N LEU A 242 -32.51 1.32 2.19
CA LEU A 242 -33.84 0.88 2.60
C LEU A 242 -34.64 2.06 3.14
N SER A 243 -35.93 2.08 2.85
CA SER A 243 -36.88 3.06 3.39
C SER A 243 -37.92 2.38 4.26
N VAL A 244 -38.21 2.98 5.42
CA VAL A 244 -39.36 2.62 6.25
C VAL A 244 -40.32 3.81 6.28
N PHE A 245 -41.61 3.52 6.33
CA PHE A 245 -42.68 4.52 6.45
C PHE A 245 -43.35 4.38 7.82
N ASN A 246 -43.81 5.50 8.40
CA ASN A 246 -44.50 5.48 9.68
C ASN A 246 -45.81 4.69 9.63
N ASN A 247 -46.51 4.75 8.48
CA ASN A 247 -47.71 3.97 8.24
C ASN A 247 -47.61 3.21 6.90
N PRO A 248 -47.07 1.98 6.90
CA PRO A 248 -46.93 1.17 5.69
C PRO A 248 -48.27 0.87 4.98
N ALA A 249 -49.35 0.66 5.75
CA ALA A 249 -50.69 0.43 5.19
C ALA A 249 -51.29 1.67 4.50
N GLY A 250 -50.70 2.85 4.72
CA GLY A 250 -51.07 4.07 4.02
C GLY A 250 -50.40 4.22 2.65
N LEU A 251 -49.49 3.33 2.24
CA LEU A 251 -48.87 3.38 0.93
C LEU A 251 -49.90 3.09 -0.17
N GLU A 252 -49.75 3.76 -1.31
CA GLU A 252 -50.61 3.53 -2.47
C GLU A 252 -49.95 2.48 -3.38
N GLU A 253 -50.70 1.42 -3.71
CA GLU A 253 -50.24 0.38 -4.62
C GLU A 253 -50.33 0.87 -6.07
N VAL A 254 -49.23 0.78 -6.81
CA VAL A 254 -49.18 1.15 -8.24
C VAL A 254 -49.03 -0.06 -9.17
N GLY A 255 -49.20 -1.27 -8.61
CA GLY A 255 -49.11 -2.55 -9.32
C GLY A 255 -47.68 -3.12 -9.36
N ASN A 256 -47.54 -4.36 -9.86
CA ASN A 256 -46.26 -5.08 -9.94
C ASN A 256 -45.48 -5.14 -8.60
N SER A 257 -46.19 -5.22 -7.47
CA SER A 257 -45.61 -5.18 -6.12
C SER A 257 -44.88 -3.87 -5.78
N LEU A 258 -45.13 -2.80 -6.55
CA LEU A 258 -44.59 -1.47 -6.29
C LEU A 258 -45.60 -0.62 -5.51
N TYR A 259 -45.06 0.17 -4.60
CA TYR A 259 -45.80 1.08 -3.73
C TYR A 259 -45.22 2.48 -3.82
N VAL A 260 -46.08 3.48 -3.74
CA VAL A 260 -45.68 4.90 -3.71
C VAL A 260 -46.14 5.59 -2.44
N GLN A 261 -45.41 6.64 -2.07
CA GLN A 261 -45.74 7.48 -0.94
C GLN A 261 -47.10 8.16 -1.13
N SER A 262 -47.92 8.15 -0.08
CA SER A 262 -49.17 8.93 0.00
C SER A 262 -49.11 9.92 1.17
N PRO A 263 -50.05 10.88 1.26
CA PRO A 263 -50.19 11.73 2.44
C PRO A 263 -50.42 10.94 3.74
N ASN A 264 -51.03 9.76 3.67
CA ASN A 264 -51.35 8.93 4.84
C ASN A 264 -50.19 7.99 5.25
N SER A 265 -49.21 7.74 4.37
CA SER A 265 -48.03 6.90 4.70
C SER A 265 -46.94 7.66 5.46
N GLY A 266 -46.89 8.98 5.29
CA GLY A 266 -45.81 9.85 5.76
C GLY A 266 -44.59 9.85 4.82
N ILE A 267 -43.52 10.51 5.25
CA ILE A 267 -42.27 10.71 4.47
C ILE A 267 -41.37 9.48 4.60
N PRO A 268 -40.74 8.99 3.51
CA PRO A 268 -39.82 7.86 3.55
C PRO A 268 -38.62 8.14 4.45
N GLN A 269 -38.36 7.25 5.41
CA GLN A 269 -37.19 7.29 6.27
C GLN A 269 -36.08 6.41 5.68
N ILE A 270 -35.27 6.98 4.80
CA ILE A 270 -34.19 6.26 4.10
C ILE A 270 -32.98 6.04 5.03
N GLY A 271 -32.37 4.86 4.97
CA GLY A 271 -31.17 4.54 5.74
C GLY A 271 -30.56 3.18 5.36
N ALA A 272 -29.52 2.79 6.10
CA ALA A 272 -28.85 1.50 5.91
C ALA A 272 -29.66 0.34 6.48
N ALA A 273 -29.50 -0.85 5.90
CA ALA A 273 -30.05 -2.09 6.46
C ALA A 273 -29.55 -2.31 7.90
N GLY A 274 -30.40 -2.92 8.75
CA GLY A 274 -30.11 -3.19 10.15
C GLY A 274 -30.09 -1.97 11.09
N THR A 275 -30.38 -0.76 10.60
CA THR A 275 -30.33 0.47 11.42
C THR A 275 -31.68 1.17 11.49
N GLY A 276 -31.97 1.84 12.63
CA GLY A 276 -33.16 2.67 12.81
C GLY A 276 -34.49 1.99 12.49
N GLY A 277 -34.65 0.73 12.92
CA GLY A 277 -35.87 -0.07 12.71
C GLY A 277 -35.97 -0.75 11.34
N ARG A 278 -34.95 -0.62 10.47
CA ARG A 278 -34.88 -1.33 9.19
C ARG A 278 -34.39 -2.76 9.40
N GLY A 279 -34.96 -3.70 8.64
CA GLY A 279 -34.51 -5.09 8.61
C GLY A 279 -33.11 -5.25 7.99
N THR A 280 -32.54 -6.45 8.11
CA THR A 280 -31.31 -6.87 7.42
C THR A 280 -31.64 -7.43 6.05
N ILE A 281 -30.65 -7.50 5.16
CA ILE A 281 -30.78 -8.14 3.85
C ILE A 281 -30.24 -9.56 3.95
N ILE A 282 -30.92 -10.52 3.32
CA ILE A 282 -30.41 -11.89 3.18
C ILE A 282 -30.12 -12.12 1.69
N PRO A 283 -28.84 -12.14 1.28
CA PRO A 283 -28.49 -12.29 -0.12
C PRO A 283 -28.85 -13.69 -0.66
N GLY A 284 -29.27 -13.75 -1.92
CA GLY A 284 -29.55 -15.01 -2.61
C GLY A 284 -30.90 -15.67 -2.26
N VAL A 285 -31.76 -15.01 -1.50
CA VAL A 285 -33.10 -15.51 -1.13
C VAL A 285 -34.18 -14.60 -1.72
N LEU A 286 -35.30 -15.20 -2.13
CA LEU A 286 -36.49 -14.49 -2.58
C LEU A 286 -37.59 -14.61 -1.51
N GLU A 287 -38.17 -13.47 -1.12
CA GLU A 287 -39.30 -13.44 -0.18
C GLU A 287 -40.56 -13.99 -0.86
N MET A 288 -41.21 -14.97 -0.22
CA MET A 288 -42.45 -15.58 -0.71
C MET A 288 -43.68 -14.81 -0.25
N SER A 289 -44.80 -15.02 -0.94
CA SER A 289 -46.08 -14.46 -0.53
C SER A 289 -46.45 -14.91 0.88
N ASN A 290 -46.99 -14.00 1.66
CA ASN A 290 -47.51 -14.27 3.01
C ASN A 290 -48.94 -14.86 3.00
N VAL A 291 -49.50 -15.17 1.82
CA VAL A 291 -50.87 -15.67 1.67
C VAL A 291 -50.96 -17.17 1.95
N ASP A 292 -51.84 -17.55 2.87
CA ASP A 292 -52.24 -18.94 3.08
C ASP A 292 -53.45 -19.30 2.22
N LEU A 293 -53.24 -20.23 1.28
CA LEU A 293 -54.28 -20.68 0.36
C LEU A 293 -55.49 -21.29 1.07
N ALA A 294 -55.32 -22.03 2.17
CA ALA A 294 -56.43 -22.70 2.84
C ALA A 294 -57.39 -21.69 3.50
N GLU A 295 -56.82 -20.63 4.08
CA GLU A 295 -57.61 -19.53 4.66
C GLU A 295 -58.33 -18.74 3.57
N GLU A 296 -57.64 -18.40 2.48
CA GLU A 296 -58.25 -17.67 1.36
C GLU A 296 -59.38 -18.46 0.69
N PHE A 297 -59.24 -19.78 0.51
CA PHE A 297 -60.32 -20.63 0.03
C PHE A 297 -61.53 -20.61 0.98
N THR A 298 -61.29 -20.62 2.29
CA THR A 298 -62.36 -20.57 3.29
C THR A 298 -63.09 -19.22 3.25
N ARG A 299 -62.34 -18.10 3.16
CA ARG A 299 -62.91 -16.75 3.01
C ARG A 299 -63.74 -16.64 1.75
N MET A 300 -63.29 -17.19 0.62
CA MET A 300 -64.05 -17.24 -0.62
C MET A 300 -65.37 -18.03 -0.45
N ILE A 301 -65.34 -19.19 0.21
CA ILE A 301 -66.56 -19.98 0.47
C ILE A 301 -67.54 -19.21 1.36
N ILE A 302 -67.04 -18.52 2.39
CA ILE A 302 -67.88 -17.68 3.27
C ILE A 302 -68.52 -16.55 2.47
N ALA A 303 -67.74 -15.83 1.64
CA ALA A 303 -68.25 -14.77 0.77
C ALA A 303 -69.32 -15.29 -0.21
N GLN A 304 -69.08 -16.45 -0.84
CA GLN A 304 -70.05 -17.09 -1.73
C GLN A 304 -71.34 -17.49 -1.00
N ARG A 305 -71.24 -18.09 0.19
CA ARG A 305 -72.41 -18.43 1.02
C ARG A 305 -73.17 -17.18 1.47
N GLY A 306 -72.46 -16.11 1.83
CA GLY A 306 -73.04 -14.81 2.16
C GLY A 306 -73.81 -14.21 0.98
N PHE A 307 -73.23 -14.24 -0.21
CA PHE A 307 -73.90 -13.80 -1.44
C PHE A 307 -75.15 -14.63 -1.75
N GLN A 308 -75.07 -15.96 -1.64
CA GLN A 308 -76.22 -16.86 -1.81
C GLN A 308 -77.32 -16.59 -0.78
N ALA A 309 -76.97 -16.33 0.47
CA ALA A 309 -77.93 -15.98 1.51
C ALA A 309 -78.61 -14.63 1.21
N ASN A 310 -77.85 -13.60 0.83
CA ASN A 310 -78.38 -12.29 0.44
C ASN A 310 -79.31 -12.40 -0.78
N ALA A 311 -78.94 -13.20 -1.78
CA ALA A 311 -79.78 -13.45 -2.95
C ALA A 311 -81.12 -14.13 -2.57
N ARG A 312 -81.09 -15.10 -1.64
CA ARG A 312 -82.33 -15.74 -1.14
C ARG A 312 -83.24 -14.74 -0.42
N VAL A 313 -82.68 -13.84 0.39
CA VAL A 313 -83.46 -12.77 1.06
C VAL A 313 -84.18 -11.91 0.02
N ILE A 314 -83.49 -11.51 -1.06
CA ILE A 314 -84.08 -10.73 -2.16
C ILE A 314 -85.23 -11.51 -2.82
N THR A 315 -85.00 -12.75 -3.25
CA THR A 315 -86.07 -13.55 -3.91
C THR A 315 -87.30 -13.77 -3.02
N THR A 316 -87.07 -13.95 -1.71
CA THR A 316 -88.17 -14.11 -0.75
C THR A 316 -88.93 -12.80 -0.58
N SER A 317 -88.21 -11.67 -0.53
CA SER A 317 -88.80 -10.33 -0.45
C SER A 317 -89.61 -10.00 -1.71
N ASP A 318 -89.10 -10.32 -2.89
CA ASP A 318 -89.81 -10.16 -4.17
C ASP A 318 -91.08 -11.01 -4.24
N THR A 319 -91.03 -12.23 -3.71
CA THR A 319 -92.20 -13.12 -3.65
C THR A 319 -93.30 -12.51 -2.76
N ILE A 320 -92.93 -12.01 -1.58
CA ILE A 320 -93.86 -11.35 -0.64
C ILE A 320 -94.46 -10.07 -1.27
N LEU A 321 -93.64 -9.26 -1.95
CA LEU A 321 -94.11 -8.06 -2.66
C LEU A 321 -95.08 -8.41 -3.79
N GLY A 322 -94.79 -9.47 -4.56
CA GLY A 322 -95.69 -9.97 -5.58
C GLY A 322 -97.04 -10.42 -5.02
N GLU A 323 -97.04 -11.14 -3.89
CA GLU A 323 -98.28 -11.53 -3.20
C GLU A 323 -99.07 -10.32 -2.69
N LEU A 324 -98.40 -9.32 -2.11
CA LEU A 324 -99.03 -8.07 -1.66
C LEU A 324 -99.74 -7.31 -2.80
N VAL A 325 -99.08 -7.17 -3.96
CA VAL A 325 -99.68 -6.52 -5.14
C VAL A 325 -100.93 -7.28 -5.62
N ASN A 326 -100.91 -8.60 -5.54
CA ASN A 326 -102.06 -9.43 -5.92
C ASN A 326 -103.23 -9.34 -4.92
N ILE A 327 -102.97 -9.00 -3.65
CA ILE A 327 -104.00 -8.79 -2.62
C ILE A 327 -104.69 -7.43 -2.80
N VAL A 328 -103.95 -6.36 -3.12
CA VAL A 328 -104.52 -5.00 -3.33
C VAL A 328 -105.38 -4.91 -4.60
N ARG A 329 -105.24 -5.86 -5.54
CA ARG A 329 -106.02 -5.92 -6.79
C ARG A 329 -107.38 -6.63 -6.64
N ARG A 330 -107.71 -7.16 -5.46
CA ARG A 330 -109.05 -7.63 -5.10
C ARG A 330 -109.78 -6.60 -4.26
#